data_AF-A0A512JRG2-F1
#
_entry.id   AF-A0A512JRG2-F1
#
_cell.length_a   1.000
_cell.length_b   1.000
_cell.length_c   1.000
_cell.angle_alpha   90.00
_cell.angle_beta   90.00
_cell.angle_gamma   90.00
#
_symmetry.space_group_name_H-M   'P 1'
#
loop_
_entity.id
_entity.type
_entity.pdbx_description
1 polymer ?
#
loop_
_entity_poly.entity_id
_entity_poly.type
_entity_poly.pdbx_seq_one_letter_code
_entity_poly.pdbx_strand_id
1 'polypeptide(L)' 'MSVKVSEWDPANYLDNDEVRTAYLKAALEDGDPKLIKAAIDDIGRSRGVMEGGPP' A
#
# COMPACT_ATOMS: atom_id res chain seq x y z
N MET A 1 25.47 1.04 -17.86
CA MET A 1 24.02 1.30 -17.84
C MET A 1 23.64 1.60 -16.40
N SER A 2 23.09 2.79 -16.10
CA SER A 2 22.58 3.13 -14.77
C SER A 2 21.08 2.83 -14.72
N VAL A 3 20.68 1.94 -13.80
CA VAL A 3 19.25 1.71 -13.51
C VAL A 3 18.75 2.84 -12.60
N LYS A 4 17.65 3.49 -12.98
CA LYS A 4 16.97 4.43 -12.09
C LYS A 4 16.02 3.64 -11.22
N VAL A 5 16.26 3.68 -9.90
CA VAL A 5 15.35 3.09 -8.90
C VAL A 5 14.66 4.27 -8.21
N SER A 6 13.34 4.23 -8.17
CA SER A 6 12.53 5.14 -7.37
C SER A 6 12.13 4.43 -6.08
N GLU A 7 11.92 5.17 -5.00
CA GLU A 7 11.36 4.63 -3.77
C GLU A 7 9.98 4.01 -4.08
N TRP A 8 9.85 2.72 -3.81
CA TRP A 8 8.60 2.01 -4.02
C TRP A 8 7.71 2.22 -2.80
N ASP A 9 6.56 2.86 -3.01
CA ASP A 9 5.57 3.11 -1.98
C ASP A 9 4.28 2.33 -2.32
N PRO A 10 3.90 1.31 -1.54
CA PRO A 10 2.73 0.48 -1.79
C PRO A 10 1.43 1.28 -1.75
N ALA A 11 1.39 2.41 -1.02
CA ALA A 11 0.18 3.18 -0.84
C ALA A 11 -0.31 3.81 -2.16
N ASN A 12 0.59 4.00 -3.14
CA ASN A 12 0.26 4.49 -4.49
C ASN A 12 -0.45 3.47 -5.39
N TYR A 13 -0.55 2.20 -4.97
CA TYR A 13 -1.17 1.12 -5.75
C TYR A 13 -2.43 0.54 -5.09
N LEU A 14 -2.78 1.03 -3.90
CA LEU A 14 -3.94 0.58 -3.13
C LEU A 14 -5.16 1.47 -3.45
N ASP A 15 -5.44 1.65 -4.74
CA ASP A 15 -6.42 2.60 -5.27
C ASP A 15 -7.88 2.15 -5.05
N ASN A 16 -8.08 0.84 -4.87
CA ASN A 16 -9.39 0.23 -4.75
C ASN A 16 -9.45 -0.74 -3.55
N ASP A 17 -10.65 -0.96 -3.03
CA ASP A 17 -10.88 -1.80 -1.86
C ASP A 17 -10.51 -3.28 -2.07
N GLU A 18 -10.63 -3.79 -3.30
CA GLU A 18 -10.17 -5.14 -3.64
C GLU A 18 -8.66 -5.28 -3.46
N VAL A 19 -7.88 -4.30 -3.93
CA VAL A 19 -6.41 -4.32 -3.83
C VAL A 19 -5.97 -4.18 -2.38
N ARG A 20 -6.62 -3.32 -1.61
CA ARG A 20 -6.39 -3.18 -0.15
C ARG A 20 -6.65 -4.48 0.58
N THR A 21 -7.74 -5.16 0.25
CA THR A 21 -8.11 -6.42 0.87
C THR A 21 -7.11 -7.53 0.53
N ALA A 22 -6.70 -7.62 -0.73
CA ALA A 22 -5.68 -8.58 -1.15
C ALA A 22 -4.33 -8.32 -0.46
N TYR A 23 -3.93 -7.06 -0.34
CA TYR A 23 -2.69 -6.66 0.34
C TYR A 23 -2.70 -7.00 1.83
N LEU A 24 -3.78 -6.66 2.54
CA LEU A 24 -3.94 -7.02 3.95
C LEU A 24 -3.97 -8.54 4.15
N LYS A 25 -4.66 -9.27 3.26
CA LYS A 25 -4.68 -10.74 3.29
C LYS A 25 -3.29 -11.34 3.15
N ALA A 26 -2.50 -10.87 2.19
CA ALA A 26 -1.12 -11.34 2.01
C ALA A 26 -0.27 -11.11 3.28
N ALA A 27 -0.42 -9.95 3.93
CA ALA A 27 0.27 -9.67 5.18
C ALA A 27 -0.22 -10.57 6.34
N LEU A 28 -1.52 -10.89 6.39
CA LEU A 28 -2.09 -11.80 7.38
C LEU A 28 -1.65 -13.25 7.16
N GLU A 29 -1.48 -13.68 5.91
CA GLU A 29 -0.99 -15.02 5.55
C GLU A 29 0.48 -15.23 5.92
N ASP A 30 1.31 -14.19 5.84
CA ASP A 30 2.69 -14.23 6.35
C ASP A 30 2.72 -14.37 7.88
N GLY A 31 1.71 -13.83 8.56
CA GLY A 31 1.55 -13.93 10.02
C GLY A 31 2.50 -13.04 10.81
N ASP A 32 3.35 -12.25 10.14
CA ASP A 32 4.23 -11.30 10.81
C ASP A 32 3.45 -10.05 11.27
N PRO A 33 3.45 -9.75 12.58
CA PRO A 33 2.70 -8.61 13.11
C PRO A 33 3.23 -7.25 12.63
N LYS A 34 4.50 -7.16 12.20
CA LYS A 34 5.05 -5.92 11.65
C LYS A 34 4.56 -5.70 10.23
N LEU A 35 4.48 -6.75 9.42
CA LEU A 35 3.90 -6.68 8.07
C LEU A 35 2.41 -6.34 8.12
N ILE A 36 1.65 -6.95 9.02
CA ILE A 36 0.22 -6.62 9.19
C ILE A 36 0.05 -5.14 9.57
N LYS A 37 0.87 -4.64 10.51
CA LYS A 37 0.86 -3.22 10.90
C LYS A 37 1.25 -2.30 9.74
N ALA A 38 2.28 -2.65 8.97
CA ALA A 38 2.69 -1.88 7.79
C ALA A 38 1.56 -1.83 6.76
N ALA A 39 0.93 -2.97 6.48
CA ALA A 39 -0.16 -3.04 5.51
C ALA A 39 -1.36 -2.17 5.91
N ILE A 40 -1.71 -2.14 7.19
CA ILE A 40 -2.78 -1.27 7.71
C ILE A 40 -2.40 0.22 7.57
N ASP A 41 -1.15 0.58 7.85
CA ASP A 41 -0.66 1.96 7.73
C ASP A 41 -0.67 2.43 6.26
N ASP A 42 -0.21 1.57 5.34
CA ASP A 42 -0.20 1.84 3.91
C ASP A 42 -1.62 2.00 3.36
N ILE A 43 -2.55 1.11 3.73
CA ILE A 43 -3.99 1.23 3.38
C ILE A 43 -4.58 2.55 3.91
N GLY A 44 -4.19 2.96 5.12
CA GLY A 44 -4.59 4.24 5.71
C GLY A 44 -4.08 5.43 4.89
N ARG A 45 -2.81 5.42 4.48
CA ARG A 45 -2.20 6.46 3.64
C ARG A 45 -2.81 6.52 2.24
N SER A 46 -3.16 5.37 1.66
CA SER A 46 -3.82 5.29 0.35
C SER A 46 -5.19 5.97 0.28
N ARG A 47 -5.88 6.07 1.42
CA ARG A 47 -7.14 6.81 1.50
C ARG A 47 -6.94 8.33 1.46
N GLY A 48 -5.78 8.82 1.89
CA GLY A 48 -5.42 10.24 1.82
C GLY A 48 -5.03 10.69 0.41
N VAL A 49 -4.40 9.83 -0.39
CA VAL A 49 -3.96 10.19 -1.76
C VAL A 49 -5.12 10.25 -2.76
N MET A 50 -6.20 9.48 -2.54
CA MET A 50 -7.39 9.47 -3.41
C MET A 50 -8.35 10.66 -3.19
N GLU A 51 -8.22 11.40 -2.08
CA GLU A 51 -9.04 12.60 -1.80
C GLU A 51 -8.36 13.91 -2.24
N GLY A 52 -7.15 13.84 -2.81
CA GLY A 52 -6.34 15.01 -3.21
C GLY A 52 -5.93 15.09 -4.68
N GLY A 53 -6.64 14.42 -5.59
CA GLY A 53 -6.38 14.55 -7.04
C GLY A 53 -6.68 15.96 -7.57
N PRO A 54 -5.89 16.53 -8.52
CA PRO A 54 -6.10 17.88 -9.03
C PRO A 54 -7.44 18.00 -9.80
N PRO A 55 -8.03 19.20 -9.88
CA PRO A 55 -9.31 19.43 -10.56
C PRO A 55 -9.28 19.10 -12.06
#